data_AF-A0A7V7WTZ2-F1
#
_entry.id   AF-A0A7V7WTZ2-F1
#
_cell.length_a   1.000
_cell.length_b   1.000
_cell.length_c   1.000
_cell.angle_alpha   90.00
_cell.angle_beta   90.00
_cell.angle_gamma   90.00
#
_symmetry.space_group_name_H-M   'P 1'
#
loop_
_entity.id
_entity.type
_entity.pdbx_description
1 polymer ?
#
loop_
_entity_poly.entity_id
_entity_poly.type
_entity_poly.pdbx_seq_one_letter_code
_entity_poly.pdbx_strand_id
1 'polypeptide(L)'
;AAGEVQRYPRSLLVDRHGEPWLARRLKVGEAFLFDYPYTASPVFLLDFEREVKPVELVTQDKQRYAAPAGVGANRSIVAFSAICAHKLMYPTPAISFIGLRKGGRGESAQVIHCCGDNSRYDPLRGARVIGGPAPQPLAAVLLEWDSATDRLHAVGTRGGEMFDAFFEKYAMKLELETGSSLRKLSGPTVIVQPAARYSRQWRSCSV
;
A
#
# COMPACT_ATOMS: atom_id res chain seq x y z
N ALA A 1 10.10 -4.61 15.50
CA ALA A 1 8.80 -5.08 16.04
C ALA A 1 7.68 -4.25 15.40
N ALA A 2 6.53 -4.86 15.08
CA ALA A 2 5.47 -4.22 14.29
C ALA A 2 4.82 -2.97 14.94
N GLY A 3 5.01 -2.78 16.25
CA GLY A 3 4.57 -1.60 17.00
C GLY A 3 5.34 -0.31 16.68
N GLU A 4 6.63 -0.48 16.37
CA GLU A 4 7.58 0.59 16.07
C GLU A 4 7.66 0.86 14.57
N VAL A 5 8.01 2.09 14.23
CA VAL A 5 8.30 2.47 12.85
C VAL A 5 9.56 1.73 12.40
N GLN A 6 9.45 0.93 11.35
CA GLN A 6 10.61 0.38 10.65
C GLN A 6 11.09 1.44 9.65
N ARG A 7 12.31 1.93 9.85
CA ARG A 7 12.90 2.95 8.98
C ARG A 7 13.56 2.28 7.78
N TYR A 8 13.32 2.84 6.61
CA TYR A 8 13.88 2.41 5.34
C TYR A 8 14.44 3.61 4.58
N PRO A 9 15.23 3.41 3.50
CA PRO A 9 15.78 4.52 2.73
C PRO A 9 14.70 5.48 2.25
N ARG A 10 14.86 6.76 2.56
CA ARG A 10 13.94 7.81 2.14
C ARG A 10 13.90 7.89 0.61
N SER A 11 12.73 7.65 0.02
CA SER A 11 12.51 7.64 -1.42
C SER A 11 11.56 8.76 -1.83
N LEU A 12 11.99 9.65 -2.71
CA LEU A 12 11.11 10.63 -3.35
C LEU A 12 10.18 9.92 -4.34
N LEU A 13 8.87 10.19 -4.23
CA LEU A 13 7.91 9.72 -5.21
C LEU A 13 8.04 10.57 -6.48
N VAL A 14 8.25 9.92 -7.62
CA VAL A 14 8.41 10.55 -8.94
C VAL A 14 7.46 9.92 -9.95
N ASP A 15 7.16 10.59 -11.05
CA ASP A 15 6.50 9.95 -12.19
C ASP A 15 7.50 9.17 -13.07
N ARG A 16 7.00 8.54 -14.14
CA ARG A 16 7.81 7.72 -15.06
C ARG A 16 8.96 8.48 -15.75
N HIS A 17 8.93 9.80 -15.77
CA HIS A 17 9.97 10.64 -16.35
C HIS A 17 11.01 11.08 -15.32
N GLY A 18 10.86 10.68 -14.04
CA GLY A 18 11.73 11.10 -12.95
C GLY A 18 11.34 12.43 -12.31
N GLU A 19 10.24 13.05 -12.78
CA GLU A 19 9.76 14.31 -12.22
C GLU A 19 9.05 14.09 -10.88
N PRO A 20 9.25 14.95 -9.87
CA PRO A 20 8.60 14.80 -8.57
C PRO A 20 7.08 14.67 -8.67
N TRP A 21 6.54 13.64 -8.01
CA TRP A 21 5.10 13.45 -7.90
C TRP A 21 4.54 14.42 -6.86
N LEU A 22 3.77 15.40 -7.33
CA LEU A 22 3.12 16.37 -6.46
C LEU A 22 1.88 15.75 -5.83
N ALA A 23 1.67 15.97 -4.52
CA ALA A 23 0.53 15.42 -3.79
C ALA A 23 -0.80 15.83 -4.43
N ARG A 24 -0.91 17.09 -4.92
CA ARG A 24 -2.10 17.59 -5.64
C ARG A 24 -2.42 16.87 -6.95
N ARG A 25 -1.51 16.04 -7.50
CA ARG A 25 -1.74 15.24 -8.71
C ARG A 25 -2.48 13.94 -8.42
N LEU A 26 -2.58 13.53 -7.15
CA LEU A 26 -3.39 12.37 -6.77
C LEU A 26 -4.85 12.69 -7.02
N LYS A 27 -5.52 11.77 -7.70
CA LYS A 27 -6.95 11.83 -7.90
C LYS A 27 -7.64 11.11 -6.77
N VAL A 28 -8.55 11.82 -6.12
CA VAL A 28 -9.35 11.28 -5.04
C VAL A 28 -10.11 10.04 -5.52
N GLY A 29 -10.00 8.97 -4.75
CA GLY A 29 -10.63 7.68 -5.02
C GLY A 29 -10.00 6.88 -6.18
N GLU A 30 -8.89 7.32 -6.76
CA GLU A 30 -8.09 6.53 -7.70
C GLU A 30 -6.91 5.90 -6.96
N ALA A 31 -6.65 4.61 -7.22
CA ALA A 31 -5.48 3.93 -6.66
C ALA A 31 -4.25 4.15 -7.54
N PHE A 32 -3.14 4.53 -6.91
CA PHE A 32 -1.81 4.57 -7.51
C PHE A 32 -0.94 3.45 -6.91
N LEU A 33 0.11 3.07 -7.63
CA LEU A 33 1.09 2.06 -7.23
C LEU A 33 2.51 2.62 -7.32
N PHE A 34 3.36 2.18 -6.39
CA PHE A 34 4.81 2.29 -6.39
C PHE A 34 5.41 1.13 -5.59
N ASP A 35 6.73 0.89 -5.70
CA ASP A 35 7.41 -0.19 -4.98
C ASP A 35 8.26 0.36 -3.81
N TYR A 36 7.99 -0.12 -2.59
CA TYR A 36 8.66 0.27 -1.36
C TYR A 36 8.39 -0.71 -0.20
N PRO A 37 9.34 -0.98 0.71
CA PRO A 37 10.71 -0.46 0.75
C PRO A 37 11.69 -1.24 -0.13
N TYR A 38 11.21 -2.28 -0.81
CA TYR A 38 11.97 -3.05 -1.77
C TYR A 38 11.47 -2.76 -3.19
N THR A 39 12.34 -2.94 -4.18
CA THR A 39 12.00 -2.71 -5.61
C THR A 39 10.94 -3.67 -6.15
N ALA A 40 10.53 -4.67 -5.37
CA ALA A 40 9.56 -5.69 -5.74
C ALA A 40 8.39 -5.79 -4.75
N SER A 41 8.25 -4.82 -3.84
CA SER A 41 7.18 -4.80 -2.84
C SER A 41 6.17 -3.70 -3.15
N PRO A 42 5.04 -4.02 -3.81
CA PRO A 42 4.10 -3.01 -4.28
C PRO A 42 3.32 -2.37 -3.13
N VAL A 43 2.97 -1.10 -3.32
CA VAL A 43 2.31 -0.24 -2.34
C VAL A 43 1.17 0.51 -3.02
N PHE A 44 -0.02 0.49 -2.43
CA PHE A 44 -1.10 1.39 -2.80
C PHE A 44 -0.83 2.79 -2.24
N LEU A 45 -0.94 3.81 -3.10
CA LEU A 45 -1.00 5.23 -2.73
C LEU A 45 -2.41 5.74 -3.04
N LEU A 46 -3.10 6.24 -2.03
CA LEU A 46 -4.52 6.57 -2.07
C LEU A 46 -4.75 7.98 -1.54
N ASP A 47 -5.68 8.71 -2.16
CA ASP A 47 -6.19 9.99 -1.66
C ASP A 47 -7.73 9.92 -1.54
N PHE A 48 -8.28 10.59 -0.52
CA PHE A 48 -9.69 10.55 -0.16
C PHE A 48 -10.28 11.95 0.02
N GLU A 49 -11.62 12.05 -0.02
CA GLU A 49 -12.32 13.35 0.13
C GLU A 49 -12.25 13.93 1.55
N ARG A 50 -11.65 13.21 2.50
CA ARG A 50 -11.64 13.57 3.92
C ARG A 50 -10.34 13.19 4.60
N GLU A 51 -10.03 13.89 5.69
CA GLU A 51 -8.92 13.58 6.58
C GLU A 51 -8.97 12.11 7.04
N VAL A 52 -7.82 11.45 6.99
CA VAL A 52 -7.60 10.13 7.60
C VAL A 52 -6.89 10.33 8.94
N LYS A 53 -7.61 10.02 10.02
CA LYS A 53 -7.10 10.14 11.39
C LYS A 53 -6.32 8.88 11.79
N PRO A 54 -5.35 9.02 12.72
CA PRO A 54 -4.68 7.85 13.27
C PRO A 54 -5.67 6.97 14.03
N VAL A 55 -5.49 5.66 13.98
CA VAL A 55 -6.36 4.66 14.63
C VAL A 55 -5.49 3.60 15.29
N GLU A 56 -5.84 3.22 16.52
CA GLU A 56 -5.21 2.10 17.22
C GLU A 56 -5.59 0.76 16.58
N LEU A 57 -4.58 -0.02 16.23
CA LEU A 57 -4.69 -1.32 15.58
C LEU A 57 -3.87 -2.37 16.32
N VAL A 58 -4.12 -3.63 15.95
CA VAL A 58 -3.45 -4.79 16.51
C VAL A 58 -3.01 -5.69 15.35
N THR A 59 -1.77 -6.16 15.38
CA THR A 59 -1.27 -7.15 14.42
C THR A 59 -1.71 -8.56 14.80
N GLN A 60 -1.45 -9.54 13.92
CA GLN A 60 -1.70 -10.95 14.20
C GLN A 60 -0.94 -11.41 15.46
N ASP A 61 0.29 -10.92 15.65
CA ASP A 61 1.13 -11.21 16.82
C ASP A 61 0.79 -10.37 18.05
N LYS A 62 -0.42 -9.80 18.08
CA LYS A 62 -0.99 -9.03 19.20
C LYS A 62 -0.20 -7.76 19.55
N GLN A 63 0.60 -7.24 18.62
CA GLN A 63 1.31 -5.98 18.80
C GLN A 63 0.38 -4.80 18.53
N ARG A 64 0.29 -3.87 19.47
CA ARG A 64 -0.52 -2.64 19.35
C ARG A 64 0.28 -1.54 18.67
N TYR A 65 -0.38 -0.77 17.82
CA TYR A 65 0.21 0.40 17.17
C TYR A 65 -0.85 1.39 16.69
N ALA A 66 -0.47 2.67 16.60
CA ALA A 66 -1.27 3.67 15.91
C ALA A 66 -0.95 3.64 14.41
N ALA A 67 -1.95 3.36 13.57
CA ALA A 67 -1.83 3.60 12.14
C ALA A 67 -1.52 5.09 11.89
N PRO A 68 -0.65 5.42 10.92
CA PRO A 68 -0.32 6.81 10.62
C PRO A 68 -1.55 7.59 10.15
N ALA A 69 -1.58 8.88 10.48
CA ALA A 69 -2.53 9.81 9.89
C ALA A 69 -2.22 10.04 8.41
N GLY A 70 -3.21 10.50 7.64
CA GLY A 70 -2.98 10.91 6.26
C GLY A 70 -2.11 12.17 6.16
N VAL A 71 -1.38 12.29 5.06
CA VAL A 71 -0.53 13.44 4.72
C VAL A 71 -1.16 14.30 3.63
N GLY A 72 -0.45 15.34 3.18
CA GLY A 72 -0.97 16.32 2.22
C GLY A 72 -1.75 17.44 2.88
N ALA A 73 -2.13 18.45 2.09
CA ALA A 73 -2.87 19.62 2.56
C ALA A 73 -4.18 19.27 3.29
N ASN A 74 -4.86 18.21 2.83
CA ASN A 74 -6.12 17.73 3.39
C ASN A 74 -5.96 16.58 4.40
N ARG A 75 -4.71 16.15 4.68
CA ARG A 75 -4.41 14.97 5.52
C ARG A 75 -5.17 13.72 5.11
N SER A 76 -5.38 13.55 3.81
CA SER A 76 -6.21 12.50 3.21
C SER A 76 -5.41 11.44 2.46
N ILE A 77 -4.10 11.68 2.27
CA ILE A 77 -3.23 10.80 1.49
C ILE A 77 -2.63 9.74 2.40
N VAL A 78 -2.82 8.46 2.05
CA VAL A 78 -2.30 7.31 2.79
C VAL A 78 -1.66 6.30 1.86
N ALA A 79 -0.75 5.49 2.40
CA ALA A 79 -0.14 4.39 1.66
C ALA A 79 -0.10 3.10 2.47
N PHE A 80 -0.35 1.97 1.81
CA PHE A 80 -0.37 0.64 2.41
C PHE A 80 0.26 -0.37 1.48
N SER A 81 0.91 -1.39 2.05
CA SER A 81 1.36 -2.54 1.27
C SER A 81 0.23 -3.09 0.41
N ALA A 82 0.49 -3.28 -0.89
CA ALA A 82 -0.43 -3.90 -1.83
C ALA A 82 -0.35 -5.44 -1.80
N ILE A 83 0.30 -6.01 -0.78
CA ILE A 83 0.38 -7.46 -0.54
C ILE A 83 -0.68 -7.83 0.50
N CYS A 84 -1.64 -8.67 0.12
CA CYS A 84 -2.68 -9.15 1.02
C CYS A 84 -2.09 -9.86 2.25
N ALA A 85 -2.49 -9.45 3.46
CA ALA A 85 -2.01 -10.04 4.71
C ALA A 85 -2.46 -11.50 4.95
N HIS A 86 -3.31 -12.06 4.10
CA HIS A 86 -3.73 -13.46 4.17
C HIS A 86 -2.77 -14.40 3.40
N LYS A 87 -3.00 -14.56 2.08
CA LYS A 87 -2.20 -15.46 1.22
C LYS A 87 -1.27 -14.71 0.27
N LEU A 88 -0.91 -13.47 0.62
CA LEU A 88 0.15 -12.70 -0.03
C LEU A 88 -0.13 -12.35 -1.49
N MET A 89 -1.39 -12.36 -1.88
CA MET A 89 -1.81 -11.93 -3.21
C MET A 89 -1.47 -10.46 -3.42
N TYR A 90 -0.93 -10.12 -4.60
CA TYR A 90 -0.39 -8.80 -4.93
C TYR A 90 -0.68 -8.46 -6.41
N PRO A 91 -0.62 -7.17 -6.79
CA PRO A 91 -0.70 -6.77 -8.20
C PRO A 91 0.47 -7.33 -9.01
N THR A 92 0.20 -7.83 -10.22
CA THR A 92 1.22 -8.16 -11.23
C THR A 92 0.90 -7.46 -12.55
N PRO A 93 1.83 -7.34 -13.51
CA PRO A 93 1.52 -6.75 -14.82
C PRO A 93 0.43 -7.49 -15.59
N ALA A 94 0.29 -8.81 -15.38
CA ALA A 94 -0.76 -9.60 -16.01
C ALA A 94 -2.12 -9.39 -15.35
N ILE A 95 -2.18 -9.50 -14.02
CA ILE A 95 -3.43 -9.47 -13.26
C ILE A 95 -3.22 -8.99 -11.82
N SER A 96 -4.20 -8.27 -11.29
CA SER A 96 -4.33 -8.03 -9.86
C SER A 96 -5.64 -8.58 -9.30
N PHE A 97 -5.54 -9.26 -8.15
CA PHE A 97 -6.69 -9.71 -7.36
C PHE A 97 -7.01 -8.77 -6.21
N ILE A 98 -6.04 -8.00 -5.73
CA ILE A 98 -6.19 -7.02 -4.66
C ILE A 98 -6.20 -5.61 -5.24
N GLY A 99 -7.13 -4.77 -4.81
CA GLY A 99 -7.24 -3.40 -5.31
C GLY A 99 -8.24 -2.58 -4.52
N LEU A 100 -8.25 -1.26 -4.78
CA LEU A 100 -9.28 -0.37 -4.28
C LEU A 100 -10.59 -0.61 -5.06
N ARG A 101 -11.68 -0.82 -4.34
CA ARG A 101 -13.00 -1.12 -4.89
C ARG A 101 -14.08 -0.35 -4.14
N LYS A 102 -15.27 -0.28 -4.72
CA LYS A 102 -16.45 0.20 -4.01
C LYS A 102 -16.75 -0.70 -2.81
N GLY A 103 -17.02 -0.08 -1.66
CA GLY A 103 -17.45 -0.81 -0.46
C GLY A 103 -18.88 -1.33 -0.58
N GLY A 104 -19.17 -2.33 0.25
CA GLY A 104 -20.50 -2.90 0.42
C GLY A 104 -21.38 -2.10 1.39
N ARG A 105 -22.55 -2.66 1.69
CA ARG A 105 -23.49 -2.04 2.63
C ARG A 105 -22.88 -2.00 4.04
N GLY A 106 -22.81 -0.82 4.63
CA GLY A 106 -22.26 -0.61 5.98
C GLY A 106 -20.74 -0.45 6.03
N GLU A 107 -20.07 -0.45 4.87
CA GLU A 107 -18.63 -0.20 4.75
C GLU A 107 -18.34 1.23 4.30
N SER A 108 -17.06 1.62 4.36
CA SER A 108 -16.55 2.84 3.70
C SER A 108 -16.86 2.82 2.21
N ALA A 109 -17.05 4.00 1.59
CA ALA A 109 -17.38 4.11 0.16
C ALA A 109 -16.39 3.36 -0.75
N GLN A 110 -15.13 3.30 -0.32
CA GLN A 110 -14.10 2.47 -0.95
C GLN A 110 -13.36 1.64 0.09
N VAL A 111 -12.98 0.43 -0.31
CA VAL A 111 -12.24 -0.54 0.48
C VAL A 111 -11.12 -1.16 -0.35
N ILE A 112 -10.05 -1.60 0.28
CA ILE A 112 -9.07 -2.48 -0.37
C ILE A 112 -9.63 -3.89 -0.27
N HIS A 113 -9.90 -4.55 -1.38
CA HIS A 113 -10.51 -5.88 -1.41
C HIS A 113 -9.71 -6.84 -2.27
N CYS A 114 -9.28 -7.92 -1.64
CA CYS A 114 -8.57 -9.03 -2.26
C CYS A 114 -9.56 -10.14 -2.66
N CYS A 115 -9.74 -10.33 -3.97
CA CYS A 115 -10.60 -11.38 -4.52
C CYS A 115 -9.98 -12.79 -4.45
N GLY A 116 -8.79 -12.95 -3.85
CA GLY A 116 -8.19 -14.27 -3.66
C GLY A 116 -9.04 -15.14 -2.72
N ASP A 117 -9.38 -14.61 -1.55
CA ASP A 117 -10.24 -15.27 -0.54
C ASP A 117 -11.15 -14.23 0.18
N ASN A 118 -11.48 -13.12 -0.48
CA ASN A 118 -12.39 -12.08 0.00
C ASN A 118 -11.96 -11.31 1.26
N SER A 119 -10.65 -11.16 1.52
CA SER A 119 -10.16 -10.24 2.55
C SER A 119 -10.46 -8.77 2.18
N ARG A 120 -11.04 -8.02 3.11
CA ARG A 120 -11.47 -6.62 2.94
C ARG A 120 -10.83 -5.74 4.03
N TYR A 121 -10.31 -4.59 3.61
CA TYR A 121 -9.63 -3.64 4.48
C TYR A 121 -10.19 -2.23 4.31
N ASP A 122 -10.37 -1.51 5.41
CA ASP A 122 -10.84 -0.12 5.41
C ASP A 122 -9.66 0.87 5.39
N PRO A 123 -9.33 1.48 4.25
CA PRO A 123 -8.17 2.38 4.14
C PRO A 123 -8.34 3.67 4.95
N LEU A 124 -9.58 4.11 5.23
CA LEU A 124 -9.85 5.28 6.08
C LEU A 124 -9.65 5.00 7.58
N ARG A 125 -9.42 3.73 7.94
CA ARG A 125 -9.17 3.28 9.32
C ARG A 125 -7.89 2.45 9.41
N GLY A 126 -6.83 2.94 8.77
CA GLY A 126 -5.50 2.33 8.82
C GLY A 126 -5.41 0.95 8.17
N ALA A 127 -6.24 0.69 7.15
CA ALA A 127 -6.37 -0.60 6.48
C ALA A 127 -6.68 -1.78 7.42
N ARG A 128 -7.46 -1.52 8.49
CA ARG A 128 -7.97 -2.58 9.36
C ARG A 128 -8.79 -3.60 8.57
N VAL A 129 -8.74 -4.85 9.00
CA VAL A 129 -9.62 -5.89 8.45
C VAL A 129 -11.07 -5.60 8.85
N ILE A 130 -11.95 -5.61 7.85
CA ILE A 130 -13.41 -5.43 8.01
C ILE A 130 -14.21 -6.63 7.49
N GLY A 131 -13.55 -7.59 6.83
CA GLY A 131 -14.15 -8.82 6.37
C GLY A 131 -13.13 -9.80 5.77
N GLY A 132 -13.54 -11.06 5.65
CA GLY A 132 -12.71 -12.14 5.12
C GLY A 132 -11.62 -12.64 6.07
N PRO A 133 -10.71 -13.50 5.59
CA PRO A 133 -9.80 -14.30 6.44
C PRO A 133 -8.47 -13.62 6.76
N ALA A 134 -8.28 -12.34 6.43
CA ALA A 134 -7.01 -11.69 6.73
C ALA A 134 -6.81 -11.58 8.25
N PRO A 135 -5.66 -12.00 8.78
CA PRO A 135 -5.45 -12.07 10.23
C PRO A 135 -5.05 -10.72 10.84
N GLN A 136 -4.66 -9.75 10.01
CA GLN A 136 -4.18 -8.44 10.45
C GLN A 136 -4.37 -7.34 9.41
N PRO A 137 -4.32 -6.05 9.82
CA PRO A 137 -4.32 -4.93 8.89
C PRO A 137 -3.15 -4.97 7.92
N LEU A 138 -3.27 -4.28 6.79
CA LEU A 138 -2.12 -4.08 5.88
C LEU A 138 -1.10 -3.16 6.54
N ALA A 139 0.20 -3.47 6.38
CA ALA A 139 1.27 -2.58 6.81
C ALA A 139 1.15 -1.22 6.11
N ALA A 140 1.19 -0.13 6.89
CA ALA A 140 1.20 1.22 6.35
C ALA A 140 2.61 1.59 5.89
N VAL A 141 2.71 2.31 4.78
CA VAL A 141 3.93 3.00 4.36
C VAL A 141 3.86 4.44 4.84
N LEU A 142 4.85 4.86 5.62
CA LEU A 142 4.93 6.21 6.13
C LEU A 142 5.30 7.15 5.00
N LEU A 143 4.48 8.18 4.85
CA LEU A 143 4.72 9.25 3.90
C LEU A 143 5.15 10.52 4.65
N GLU A 144 6.04 11.28 4.03
CA GLU A 144 6.30 12.69 4.35
C GLU A 144 5.78 13.53 3.20
N TRP A 145 5.11 14.63 3.54
CA TRP A 145 4.69 15.65 2.58
C TRP A 145 5.42 16.96 2.89
N ASP A 146 6.09 17.50 1.88
CA ASP A 146 6.70 18.83 1.96
C ASP A 146 5.68 19.86 1.46
N SER A 147 5.15 20.68 2.38
CA SER A 147 4.15 21.71 2.06
C SER A 147 4.67 22.83 1.13
N ALA A 148 5.98 23.09 1.10
CA ALA A 148 6.55 24.14 0.28
C ALA A 148 6.67 23.70 -1.19
N THR A 149 6.99 22.43 -1.42
CA THR A 149 7.21 21.88 -2.77
C THR A 149 6.08 20.96 -3.26
N ASP A 150 5.15 20.61 -2.38
CA ASP A 150 4.08 19.63 -2.57
C ASP A 150 4.56 18.21 -2.87
N ARG A 151 5.82 17.88 -2.53
CA ARG A 151 6.44 16.58 -2.84
C ARG A 151 6.13 15.54 -1.77
N LEU A 152 6.04 14.28 -2.19
CA LEU A 152 5.84 13.12 -1.31
C LEU A 152 7.10 12.26 -1.21
N HIS A 153 7.39 11.75 -0.02
CA HIS A 153 8.46 10.78 0.20
C HIS A 153 7.95 9.59 0.99
N ALA A 154 8.40 8.38 0.65
CA ALA A 154 8.26 7.21 1.50
C ALA A 154 9.48 7.09 2.42
N VAL A 155 9.26 6.86 3.72
CA VAL A 155 10.34 6.90 4.74
C VAL A 155 10.40 5.70 5.68
N GLY A 156 9.40 4.83 5.61
CA GLY A 156 9.37 3.63 6.44
C GLY A 156 8.05 2.91 6.35
N THR A 157 7.88 1.95 7.23
CA THR A 157 6.64 1.19 7.39
C THR A 157 6.23 1.10 8.86
N ARG A 158 4.96 0.81 9.10
CA ARG A 158 4.43 0.52 10.44
C ARG A 158 3.29 -0.49 10.35
N GLY A 159 3.21 -1.39 11.33
CA GLY A 159 2.27 -2.50 11.34
C GLY A 159 2.91 -3.84 10.96
N GLY A 160 2.08 -4.84 10.70
CA GLY A 160 2.53 -6.21 10.40
C GLY A 160 3.04 -6.34 8.96
N GLU A 161 4.36 -6.21 8.78
CA GLU A 161 4.98 -6.44 7.47
C GLU A 161 4.85 -7.91 7.04
N MET A 162 4.55 -8.12 5.76
CA MET A 162 4.45 -9.45 5.16
C MET A 162 5.60 -9.73 4.18
N PHE A 163 6.63 -8.87 4.15
CA PHE A 163 7.68 -8.92 3.13
C PHE A 163 8.50 -10.21 3.20
N ASP A 164 8.83 -10.70 4.40
CA ASP A 164 9.59 -11.94 4.55
C ASP A 164 8.84 -13.14 3.97
N ALA A 165 7.61 -13.36 4.42
CA ALA A 165 6.74 -14.42 3.90
C ALA A 165 6.46 -14.25 2.40
N PHE A 166 6.36 -13.01 1.91
CA PHE A 166 6.16 -12.70 0.49
C PHE A 166 7.36 -13.13 -0.35
N PHE A 167 8.58 -12.75 0.03
CA PHE A 167 9.78 -13.12 -0.70
C PHE A 167 10.08 -14.60 -0.60
N GLU A 168 9.79 -15.25 0.52
CA GLU A 168 9.90 -16.70 0.67
C GLU A 168 8.93 -17.42 -0.29
N LYS A 169 7.65 -17.05 -0.25
CA LYS A 169 6.61 -17.70 -1.07
C LYS A 169 6.82 -17.53 -2.57
N TYR A 170 7.28 -16.36 -3.00
CA TYR A 170 7.39 -16.01 -4.43
C TYR A 170 8.83 -15.96 -4.94
N ALA A 171 9.81 -16.50 -4.21
CA ALA A 171 11.23 -16.40 -4.52
C ALA A 171 11.56 -16.68 -6.00
N MET A 172 11.23 -17.88 -6.48
CA MET A 172 11.51 -18.27 -7.87
C MET A 172 10.84 -17.36 -8.90
N LYS A 173 9.59 -16.98 -8.65
CA LYS A 173 8.83 -16.13 -9.58
C LYS A 173 9.44 -14.74 -9.66
N LEU A 174 9.69 -14.13 -8.51
CA LEU A 174 10.28 -12.79 -8.43
C LEU A 174 11.71 -12.79 -8.96
N GLU A 175 12.44 -13.90 -8.86
CA GLU A 175 13.81 -13.99 -9.38
C GLU A 175 13.80 -13.95 -10.92
N LEU A 176 12.84 -14.64 -11.54
CA LEU A 176 12.62 -14.55 -12.99
C LEU A 176 12.17 -13.16 -13.44
N GLU A 177 11.38 -12.46 -12.62
CA GLU A 177 10.84 -11.12 -12.95
C GLU A 177 11.84 -9.98 -12.69
N THR A 178 12.68 -10.10 -11.66
CA THR A 178 13.53 -9.00 -11.13
C THR A 178 15.03 -9.30 -11.20
N GLY A 179 15.41 -10.52 -11.57
CA GLY A 179 16.78 -11.02 -11.46
C GLY A 179 17.14 -11.45 -10.04
N SER A 180 18.44 -11.53 -9.73
CA SER A 180 18.97 -12.13 -8.50
C SER A 180 18.82 -11.31 -7.21
N SER A 181 18.11 -10.16 -7.23
CA SER A 181 18.04 -9.23 -6.10
C SER A 181 16.63 -9.02 -5.58
N LEU A 182 16.00 -10.11 -5.16
CA LEU A 182 14.63 -10.14 -4.61
C LEU A 182 14.38 -9.10 -3.51
N ARG A 183 15.38 -8.86 -2.66
CA ARG A 183 15.30 -7.96 -1.50
C ARG A 183 16.11 -6.68 -1.70
N LYS A 184 16.28 -6.23 -2.94
CA LYS A 184 16.91 -4.94 -3.22
C LYS A 184 16.06 -3.81 -2.63
N LEU A 185 16.65 -3.00 -1.77
CA LEU A 185 16.00 -1.81 -1.22
C LEU A 185 15.73 -0.78 -2.33
N SER A 186 14.64 -0.05 -2.19
CA SER A 186 14.32 1.11 -3.03
C SER A 186 15.42 2.17 -2.92
N GLY A 187 15.70 2.81 -4.05
CA GLY A 187 16.72 3.86 -4.14
C GLY A 187 16.21 5.23 -3.68
N PRO A 188 16.90 6.34 -4.04
CA PRO A 188 16.48 7.68 -3.64
C PRO A 188 15.15 8.13 -4.28
N THR A 189 14.66 7.42 -5.29
CA THR A 189 13.38 7.68 -5.96
C THR A 189 12.60 6.39 -6.19
N VAL A 190 11.27 6.50 -6.22
CA VAL A 190 10.34 5.41 -6.57
C VAL A 190 9.30 5.94 -7.55
N ILE A 191 8.99 5.14 -8.57
CA ILE A 191 8.06 5.55 -9.63
C ILE A 191 6.63 5.29 -9.18
N VAL A 192 5.82 6.34 -9.22
CA VAL A 192 4.38 6.31 -9.01
C VAL A 192 3.68 6.22 -10.36
N GLN A 193 2.68 5.34 -10.45
CA GLN A 193 1.82 5.23 -11.61
C GLN A 193 0.38 4.87 -11.22
N PRO A 194 -0.63 5.23 -12.01
CA PRO A 194 -1.99 4.74 -11.80
C PRO A 194 -2.04 3.22 -11.76
N ALA A 195 -2.71 2.64 -10.77
CA ALA A 195 -2.83 1.18 -10.63
C ALA A 195 -3.46 0.56 -11.88
N ALA A 196 -4.46 1.23 -12.46
CA ALA A 196 -5.12 0.82 -13.69
C ALA A 196 -4.18 0.70 -14.91
N ARG A 197 -2.99 1.33 -14.87
CA ARG A 197 -1.96 1.19 -15.92
C ARG A 197 -0.95 0.08 -15.65
N TYR A 198 -0.83 -0.38 -14.40
CA TYR A 198 0.13 -1.40 -14.01
C TYR A 198 -0.34 -2.81 -14.39
N SER A 199 -1.55 -3.20 -13.95
CA SER A 199 -2.10 -4.53 -14.24
C SER A 199 -3.06 -4.49 -15.43
N ARG A 200 -2.85 -5.36 -16.42
CA ARG A 200 -3.73 -5.52 -17.59
C ARG A 200 -5.14 -5.96 -17.23
N GLN A 201 -5.28 -6.77 -16.17
CA GLN A 201 -6.57 -7.25 -15.69
C GLN A 201 -6.71 -7.00 -14.18
N TRP A 202 -7.91 -6.62 -13.77
CA TRP A 202 -8.29 -6.48 -12.37
C TRP A 202 -9.43 -7.45 -12.11
N ARG A 203 -9.15 -8.52 -11.37
CA ARG A 203 -10.17 -9.54 -11.07
C ARG A 203 -11.31 -8.88 -10.33
N SER A 204 -12.56 -9.02 -10.79
CA SER A 204 -13.74 -8.66 -10.03
C SER A 204 -14.23 -9.87 -9.22
N CYS A 205 -14.83 -9.60 -8.07
CA CYS A 205 -15.55 -10.56 -7.25
C CYS A 205 -16.80 -9.86 -6.71
N SER A 206 -17.84 -10.63 -6.40
CA SER A 206 -19.05 -10.12 -5.80
C SER A 206 -18.75 -9.44 -4.46
N VAL A 207 -19.49 -8.36 -4.18
CA VAL A 207 -19.44 -7.64 -2.91
C VAL A 207 -20.25 -8.39 -1.87
#